data_AF-A0A7U9CL86-F1
#
_entry.id   AF-A0A7U9CL86-F1
#
_cell.length_a   1.000
_cell.length_b   1.000
_cell.length_c   1.000
_cell.angle_alpha   90.00
_cell.angle_beta   90.00
_cell.angle_gamma   90.00
#
_symmetry.space_group_name_H-M   'P 1'
#
loop_
_entity.id
_entity.type
_entity.pdbx_description
1 polymer ?
#
loop_
_entity_poly.entity_id
_entity_poly.type
_entity_poly.pdbx_seq_one_letter_code
_entity_poly.pdbx_strand_id
1 'polypeptide(L)'
;MRFRDSLIVRKYTALLSTQDVAIQRFGHAQVERFYNSGRLPQVNRRGSGATVRQAYSALFNAKLLVEGIGLLNTQSARVREVITVVQAQETARIAQEQARLAAEHAQQLAQEQVRAAQDQARRMAEELARIAAADEIKRVAEEQARLAAQAREQKLAEERAALEAEAEAHRLAEEKRRLEEVEQANRSLEDQRPSLGHGIPLRLQGNVANAQLVFATSRGAVAIADNLMEGLAAAIRSAVGELAGLAAGAAPGLMVGVGAFIYSPTLGNGELPERFLLSHPLSDLLPGPMPDLHRLASERALLDLPVRLSPRPLTGNLAELLVVPVGGKRLPSGVRVIAAGYNPGDNTYDTTLTDLPPTTVVWTPIVAPTDSSTQLPAEESAPPRYFGGNLVPIEGRIDTYPVPGNIHFDDFILVFPPESGLPPQYVMFRDRRNDAGVASGYGEPVVGRWLEAAAQGEGAAIPSQIADQLRGKQFNSFRAFRETFWKAVSADVELAMWFDPNSLSAMSKGRSAFVRAGDRVGKRVKLELHHVSSLSDGGQLYDIDNLRLLTPKQHLEVHKGVE
;
A
#
# COMPACT_ATOMS: atom_id res chain seq x y z
N MET A 1 -83.59 63.31 -57.18
CA MET A 1 -83.10 62.78 -58.47
C MET A 1 -84.24 62.57 -59.46
N ARG A 2 -85.16 61.61 -59.22
CA ARG A 2 -86.31 61.31 -60.11
C ARG A 2 -87.09 62.54 -60.61
N PHE A 3 -87.40 63.50 -59.73
CA PHE A 3 -88.10 64.74 -60.10
C PHE A 3 -87.33 65.61 -61.12
N ARG A 4 -86.01 65.76 -60.97
CA ARG A 4 -85.18 66.58 -61.87
C ARG A 4 -84.99 65.90 -63.22
N ASP A 5 -84.77 64.59 -63.23
CA ASP A 5 -84.66 63.83 -64.48
C ASP A 5 -85.98 63.92 -65.28
N SER A 6 -87.13 63.80 -64.60
CA SER A 6 -88.44 64.02 -65.24
C SER A 6 -88.64 65.45 -65.76
N LEU A 7 -88.14 66.46 -65.04
CA LEU A 7 -88.22 67.87 -65.47
C LEU A 7 -87.34 68.16 -66.70
N ILE A 8 -86.14 67.58 -66.75
CA ILE A 8 -85.24 67.65 -67.91
C ILE A 8 -85.94 67.07 -69.14
N VAL A 9 -86.52 65.87 -69.01
CA VAL A 9 -87.26 65.22 -70.10
C VAL A 9 -88.41 66.10 -70.61
N ARG A 10 -89.25 66.64 -69.71
CA ARG A 10 -90.36 67.54 -70.11
C ARG A 10 -89.88 68.79 -70.83
N LYS A 11 -88.81 69.43 -70.35
CA LYS A 11 -88.22 70.61 -70.99
C LYS A 11 -87.62 70.28 -72.36
N TYR A 12 -87.01 69.11 -72.52
CA TYR A 12 -86.50 68.64 -73.80
C TYR A 12 -87.62 68.44 -74.82
N THR A 13 -88.75 67.84 -74.42
CA THR A 13 -89.94 67.72 -75.28
C THR A 13 -90.49 69.09 -75.70
N ALA A 14 -90.58 70.04 -74.76
CA ALA A 14 -91.02 71.40 -75.06
C ALA A 14 -90.04 72.15 -75.99
N LEU A 15 -88.73 71.89 -75.85
CA LEU A 15 -87.70 72.45 -76.72
C LEU A 15 -87.90 71.98 -78.16
N LEU A 16 -88.06 70.67 -78.39
CA LEU A 16 -88.29 70.13 -79.73
C LEU A 16 -89.52 70.77 -80.40
N SER A 17 -90.64 70.82 -79.67
CA SER A 17 -91.88 71.41 -80.16
C SER A 17 -91.74 72.89 -80.52
N THR A 18 -91.06 73.68 -79.67
CA THR A 18 -90.85 75.12 -79.93
C THR A 18 -89.85 75.38 -81.06
N GLN A 19 -88.81 74.55 -81.15
CA GLN A 19 -87.82 74.63 -82.22
C GLN A 19 -88.44 74.31 -83.58
N ASP A 20 -89.34 73.32 -83.67
CA ASP A 20 -90.06 73.00 -84.91
C ASP A 20 -90.86 74.19 -85.45
N VAL A 21 -91.55 74.94 -84.57
CA VAL A 21 -92.28 76.16 -84.97
C VAL A 21 -91.34 77.20 -85.56
N ALA A 22 -90.16 77.40 -84.96
CA ALA A 22 -89.15 78.32 -85.49
C ALA A 22 -88.56 77.82 -86.83
N ILE A 23 -88.28 76.52 -86.95
CA ILE A 23 -87.72 75.88 -88.16
C ILE A 23 -88.69 76.01 -89.34
N GLN A 24 -90.00 75.86 -89.13
CA GLN A 24 -90.99 76.01 -90.20
C GLN A 24 -90.87 77.38 -90.90
N ARG A 25 -90.63 78.45 -90.14
CA ARG A 25 -90.53 79.82 -90.66
C ARG A 25 -89.14 80.19 -91.18
N PHE A 26 -88.09 79.87 -90.42
CA PHE A 26 -86.73 80.34 -90.68
C PHE A 26 -85.85 79.30 -91.40
N GLY A 27 -86.21 78.03 -91.36
CA GLY A 27 -85.37 76.93 -91.79
C GLY A 27 -84.31 76.53 -90.75
N HIS A 28 -83.94 75.25 -90.76
CA HIS A 28 -83.04 74.64 -89.76
C HIS A 28 -81.71 75.39 -89.62
N ALA A 29 -81.03 75.65 -90.75
CA ALA A 29 -79.71 76.29 -90.75
C ALA A 29 -79.69 77.69 -90.12
N GLN A 30 -80.79 78.45 -90.21
CA GLN A 30 -80.85 79.77 -89.56
C GLN A 30 -81.14 79.67 -88.06
N VAL A 31 -81.96 78.70 -87.65
CA VAL A 31 -82.24 78.42 -86.23
C VAL A 31 -80.97 77.93 -85.51
N GLU A 32 -80.20 77.03 -86.12
CA GLU A 32 -78.90 76.62 -85.57
C GLU A 32 -77.90 77.77 -85.51
N ARG A 33 -77.81 78.60 -86.55
CA ARG A 33 -76.97 79.81 -86.49
C ARG A 33 -77.36 80.74 -85.36
N PHE A 34 -78.65 80.86 -85.04
CA PHE A 34 -79.11 81.66 -83.91
C PHE A 34 -78.63 81.08 -82.57
N TYR A 35 -78.70 79.76 -82.37
CA TYR A 35 -78.17 79.14 -81.15
C TYR A 35 -76.65 79.29 -81.03
N ASN A 36 -75.93 79.15 -82.15
CA ASN A 36 -74.47 79.15 -82.15
C ASN A 36 -73.85 80.56 -82.12
N SER A 37 -74.49 81.55 -82.76
CA SER A 37 -73.91 82.89 -82.95
C SER A 37 -74.78 84.04 -82.44
N GLY A 38 -76.01 83.78 -82.00
CA GLY A 38 -76.97 84.80 -81.58
C GLY A 38 -77.55 85.65 -82.73
N ARG A 39 -77.16 85.39 -83.98
CA ARG A 39 -77.63 86.16 -85.14
C ARG A 39 -79.11 85.85 -85.44
N LEU A 40 -79.93 86.91 -85.49
CA LEU A 40 -81.37 86.78 -85.77
C LEU A 40 -81.63 86.21 -87.18
N PRO A 41 -82.53 85.21 -87.30
CA PRO A 41 -82.90 84.64 -88.60
C PRO A 41 -83.62 85.64 -89.51
N GLN A 42 -83.39 85.54 -90.81
CA GLN A 42 -84.15 86.32 -91.80
C GLN A 42 -85.42 85.58 -92.23
N VAL A 43 -86.50 86.33 -92.48
CA VAL A 43 -87.81 85.77 -92.89
C VAL A 43 -87.74 85.35 -94.36
N ASN A 44 -87.46 84.07 -94.60
CA ASN A 44 -87.16 83.57 -95.95
C ASN A 44 -88.30 82.77 -96.60
N ARG A 45 -89.43 82.54 -95.91
CA ARG A 45 -90.58 81.77 -96.43
C ARG A 45 -91.89 82.58 -96.35
N ARG A 46 -92.51 82.86 -97.51
CA ARG A 46 -93.88 83.41 -97.60
C ARG A 46 -94.88 82.23 -97.61
N GLY A 47 -95.82 82.20 -96.65
CA GLY A 47 -96.89 81.18 -96.58
C GLY A 47 -96.79 80.10 -95.50
N SER A 48 -95.88 80.18 -94.51
CA SER A 48 -95.83 79.18 -93.42
C SER A 48 -96.99 79.34 -92.42
N GLY A 49 -97.48 78.23 -91.86
CA GLY A 49 -98.59 78.20 -90.87
C GLY A 49 -98.33 78.94 -89.55
N ALA A 50 -97.07 79.25 -89.22
CA ALA A 50 -96.71 80.10 -88.07
C ALA A 50 -96.44 81.55 -88.47
N THR A 51 -96.95 82.50 -87.69
CA THR A 51 -96.68 83.94 -87.89
C THR A 51 -95.23 84.29 -87.53
N VAL A 52 -94.71 85.39 -88.08
CA VAL A 52 -93.33 85.86 -87.80
C VAL A 52 -93.12 86.07 -86.30
N ARG A 53 -94.10 86.68 -85.61
CA ARG A 53 -94.03 86.91 -84.16
C ARG A 53 -93.98 85.59 -83.37
N GLN A 54 -94.82 84.62 -83.73
CA GLN A 54 -94.81 83.29 -83.09
C GLN A 54 -93.48 82.57 -83.31
N ALA A 55 -92.91 82.63 -84.51
CA ALA A 55 -91.64 81.98 -84.82
C ALA A 55 -90.47 82.58 -84.03
N TYR A 56 -90.38 83.92 -83.94
CA TYR A 56 -89.37 84.57 -83.08
C TYR A 56 -89.58 84.24 -81.60
N SER A 57 -90.83 84.29 -81.10
CA SER A 57 -91.12 83.93 -79.72
C SER A 57 -90.75 82.49 -79.41
N ALA A 58 -91.04 81.56 -80.33
CA ALA A 58 -90.68 80.15 -80.21
C ALA A 58 -89.16 79.96 -80.21
N LEU A 59 -88.44 80.70 -81.06
CA LEU A 59 -86.98 80.68 -81.14
C LEU A 59 -86.32 81.15 -79.82
N PHE A 60 -86.77 82.26 -79.24
CA PHE A 60 -86.27 82.74 -77.96
C PHE A 60 -86.65 81.81 -76.80
N ASN A 61 -87.88 81.28 -76.78
CA ASN A 61 -88.31 80.30 -75.78
C ASN A 61 -87.48 79.02 -75.84
N ALA A 62 -87.19 78.54 -77.06
CA ALA A 62 -86.35 77.37 -77.26
C ALA A 62 -84.91 77.61 -76.77
N LYS A 63 -84.35 78.81 -76.98
CA LYS A 63 -83.03 79.17 -76.40
C LYS A 63 -83.05 79.11 -74.86
N LEU A 64 -84.07 79.69 -74.23
CA LEU A 64 -84.23 79.62 -72.77
C LEU A 64 -84.38 78.17 -72.26
N LEU A 65 -85.04 77.30 -73.03
CA LEU A 65 -85.16 75.88 -72.71
C LEU A 65 -83.82 75.15 -72.81
N VAL A 66 -83.01 75.44 -73.83
CA VAL A 66 -81.64 74.89 -73.97
C VAL A 66 -80.78 75.27 -72.76
N GLU A 67 -80.74 76.56 -72.40
CA GLU A 67 -79.98 77.06 -71.24
C GLU A 67 -80.49 76.44 -69.93
N GLY A 68 -81.82 76.35 -69.75
CA GLY A 68 -82.43 75.74 -68.57
C GLY A 68 -82.14 74.24 -68.43
N ILE A 69 -82.10 73.49 -69.53
CA ILE A 69 -81.71 72.07 -69.53
C ILE A 69 -80.21 71.93 -69.19
N GLY A 70 -79.36 72.79 -69.75
CA GLY A 70 -77.93 72.82 -69.45
C GLY A 70 -77.65 73.05 -67.96
N LEU A 71 -78.36 74.00 -67.35
CA LEU A 71 -78.27 74.26 -65.91
C LEU A 71 -78.73 73.06 -65.07
N LEU A 72 -79.87 72.45 -65.42
CA LEU A 72 -80.40 71.29 -64.71
C LEU A 72 -79.47 70.07 -64.82
N ASN A 73 -78.87 69.83 -65.99
CA ASN A 73 -77.89 68.76 -66.18
C ASN A 73 -76.64 68.97 -65.32
N THR A 74 -76.12 70.20 -65.30
CA THR A 74 -74.95 70.56 -64.47
C THR A 74 -75.25 70.37 -62.98
N GLN A 75 -76.41 70.83 -62.52
CA GLN A 75 -76.84 70.65 -61.12
C GLN A 75 -77.07 69.18 -60.77
N SER A 76 -77.63 68.37 -61.68
CA SER A 76 -77.83 66.94 -61.47
C SER A 76 -76.51 66.18 -61.40
N ALA A 77 -75.52 66.52 -62.23
CA ALA A 77 -74.17 65.96 -62.18
C ALA A 77 -73.50 66.25 -60.83
N ARG A 78 -73.55 67.50 -60.37
CA ARG A 78 -72.99 67.91 -59.07
C ARG A 78 -73.64 67.19 -57.89
N VAL A 79 -74.96 66.99 -57.91
CA VAL A 79 -75.63 66.22 -56.85
C VAL A 79 -75.25 64.74 -56.87
N ARG A 80 -75.08 64.13 -58.05
CA ARG A 80 -74.60 62.75 -58.16
C ARG A 80 -73.20 62.59 -57.57
N GLU A 81 -72.30 63.51 -57.90
CA GLU A 81 -70.94 63.54 -57.36
C GLU A 81 -70.94 63.64 -55.83
N VAL A 82 -71.73 64.56 -55.25
CA VAL A 82 -71.87 64.68 -53.79
C VAL A 82 -72.41 63.39 -53.17
N ILE A 83 -73.42 62.76 -53.77
CA ILE A 83 -73.96 61.48 -53.27
C ILE A 83 -72.87 60.39 -53.28
N THR A 84 -72.08 60.28 -54.35
CA THR A 84 -71.02 59.28 -54.43
C THR A 84 -69.92 59.50 -53.38
N VAL A 85 -69.55 60.76 -53.12
CA VAL A 85 -68.57 61.10 -52.08
C VAL A 85 -69.12 60.76 -50.70
N VAL A 86 -70.37 61.13 -50.40
CA VAL A 86 -71.01 60.83 -49.12
C VAL A 86 -71.15 59.32 -48.91
N GLN A 87 -71.53 58.57 -49.95
CA GLN A 87 -71.60 57.11 -49.89
C GLN A 87 -70.23 56.47 -49.63
N ALA A 88 -69.18 56.95 -50.31
CA ALA A 88 -67.82 56.46 -50.09
C ALA A 88 -67.28 56.81 -48.68
N GLN A 89 -67.64 57.98 -48.15
CA GLN A 89 -67.31 58.37 -46.77
C GLN A 89 -68.03 57.50 -45.75
N GLU A 90 -69.31 57.20 -45.96
CA GLU A 90 -70.09 56.37 -45.04
C GLU A 90 -69.61 54.91 -45.04
N THR A 91 -69.28 54.34 -46.20
CA THR A 91 -68.72 52.98 -46.27
C THR A 91 -67.33 52.91 -45.63
N ALA A 92 -66.49 53.93 -45.81
CA ALA A 92 -65.19 54.01 -45.14
C ALA A 92 -65.34 54.11 -43.62
N ARG A 93 -66.31 54.90 -43.14
CA ARG A 93 -66.61 55.04 -41.70
C ARG A 93 -67.05 53.71 -41.09
N ILE A 94 -67.99 53.00 -41.73
CA ILE A 94 -68.45 51.69 -41.29
C ILE A 94 -67.29 50.68 -41.25
N ALA A 95 -66.45 50.64 -42.28
CA ALA A 95 -65.28 49.76 -42.32
C ALA A 95 -64.27 50.07 -41.21
N GLN A 96 -64.04 51.36 -40.91
CA GLN A 96 -63.16 51.78 -39.82
C GLN A 96 -63.70 51.38 -38.45
N GLU A 97 -65.01 51.54 -38.22
CA GLU A 97 -65.66 51.15 -36.97
C GLU A 97 -65.61 49.62 -36.76
N GLN A 98 -65.86 48.84 -37.82
CA GLN A 98 -65.71 47.38 -37.76
C GLN A 98 -64.27 46.94 -37.50
N ALA A 99 -63.29 47.57 -38.14
CA ALA A 99 -61.87 47.28 -37.89
C ALA A 99 -61.47 47.59 -36.44
N ARG A 100 -62.00 48.69 -35.87
CA ARG A 100 -61.76 49.04 -34.47
C ARG A 100 -62.35 48.01 -33.51
N LEU A 101 -63.62 47.62 -33.71
CA LEU A 101 -64.27 46.60 -32.86
C LEU A 101 -63.57 45.24 -32.96
N ALA A 102 -63.13 44.84 -34.15
CA ALA A 102 -62.36 43.62 -34.35
C ALA A 102 -61.00 43.68 -33.63
N ALA A 103 -60.31 44.83 -33.67
CA ALA A 103 -59.06 45.04 -32.95
C ALA A 103 -59.24 45.00 -31.42
N GLU A 104 -60.30 45.64 -30.90
CA GLU A 104 -60.62 45.62 -29.46
C GLU A 104 -60.92 44.19 -28.98
N HIS A 105 -61.71 43.42 -29.73
CA HIS A 105 -62.01 42.01 -29.41
C HIS A 105 -60.77 41.12 -29.49
N ALA A 106 -59.91 41.31 -30.51
CA ALA A 106 -58.65 40.58 -30.63
C ALA A 106 -57.70 40.88 -29.47
N GLN A 107 -57.63 42.13 -29.00
CA GLN A 107 -56.85 42.50 -27.82
C GLN A 107 -57.39 41.86 -26.54
N GLN A 108 -58.72 41.82 -26.35
CA GLN A 108 -59.33 41.15 -25.19
C GLN A 108 -59.01 39.66 -25.15
N LEU A 109 -59.19 38.95 -26.27
CA LEU A 109 -58.84 37.53 -26.37
C LEU A 109 -57.35 37.28 -26.09
N ALA A 110 -56.46 38.13 -26.63
CA ALA A 110 -55.02 38.02 -26.36
C ALA A 110 -54.70 38.22 -24.87
N GLN A 111 -55.34 39.20 -24.21
CA GLN A 111 -55.16 39.43 -22.77
C GLN A 111 -55.69 38.27 -21.93
N GLU A 112 -56.83 37.69 -22.28
CA GLU A 112 -57.38 36.51 -21.61
C GLU A 112 -56.46 35.30 -21.77
N GLN A 113 -55.91 35.06 -22.97
CA GLN A 113 -54.95 33.99 -23.20
C GLN A 113 -53.66 34.17 -22.39
N VAL A 114 -53.13 35.40 -22.30
CA VAL A 114 -51.95 35.68 -21.47
C VAL A 114 -52.24 35.43 -20.00
N ARG A 115 -53.40 35.86 -19.49
CA ARG A 115 -53.81 35.59 -18.10
C ARG A 115 -53.96 34.09 -17.82
N ALA A 116 -54.65 33.36 -18.70
CA ALA A 116 -54.82 31.92 -18.57
C ALA A 116 -53.48 31.17 -18.59
N ALA A 117 -52.54 31.57 -19.47
CA ALA A 117 -51.19 31.00 -19.51
C ALA A 117 -50.38 31.30 -18.24
N GLN A 118 -50.48 32.52 -17.70
CA GLN A 118 -49.85 32.89 -16.43
C GLN A 118 -50.39 32.07 -15.25
N ASP A 119 -51.70 31.88 -15.17
CA ASP A 119 -52.34 31.09 -14.11
C ASP A 119 -52.00 29.59 -14.20
N GLN A 120 -51.82 29.06 -15.42
CA GLN A 120 -51.33 27.69 -15.61
C GLN A 120 -49.86 27.55 -15.21
N ALA A 121 -49.00 28.49 -15.60
CA ALA A 121 -47.59 28.50 -15.23
C ALA A 121 -47.40 28.60 -13.70
N ARG A 122 -48.20 29.44 -13.03
CA ARG A 122 -48.20 29.56 -11.57
C ARG A 122 -48.58 28.26 -10.87
N ARG A 123 -49.65 27.59 -11.34
CA ARG A 123 -50.09 26.30 -10.76
C ARG A 123 -49.04 25.21 -10.90
N MET A 124 -48.39 25.09 -12.07
CA MET A 124 -47.30 24.12 -12.27
C MET A 124 -46.10 24.43 -11.38
N ALA A 125 -45.74 25.71 -11.20
CA ALA A 125 -44.64 26.10 -10.32
C ALA A 125 -44.94 25.78 -8.85
N GLU A 126 -46.17 26.01 -8.39
CA GLU A 126 -46.61 25.66 -7.03
C GLU A 126 -46.61 24.14 -6.78
N GLU A 127 -47.01 23.34 -7.77
CA GLU A 127 -46.96 21.86 -7.69
C GLU A 127 -45.52 21.33 -7.65
N LEU A 128 -44.64 21.83 -8.53
CA LEU A 128 -43.21 21.48 -8.51
C LEU A 128 -42.53 21.88 -7.20
N ALA A 129 -42.87 23.04 -6.65
CA ALA A 129 -42.35 23.47 -5.36
C ALA A 129 -42.80 22.56 -4.21
N ARG A 130 -44.03 22.05 -4.24
CA ARG A 130 -44.53 21.07 -3.26
C ARG A 130 -43.79 19.73 -3.35
N ILE A 131 -43.55 19.23 -4.55
CA ILE A 131 -42.81 17.97 -4.76
C ILE A 131 -41.37 18.13 -4.28
N ALA A 132 -40.69 19.22 -4.68
CA ALA A 132 -39.33 19.51 -4.25
C ALA A 132 -39.21 19.62 -2.72
N ALA A 133 -40.16 20.27 -2.05
CA ALA A 133 -40.19 20.37 -0.59
C ALA A 133 -40.40 18.99 0.09
N ALA A 134 -41.25 18.13 -0.47
CA ALA A 134 -41.45 16.77 0.04
C ALA A 134 -40.20 15.89 -0.12
N ASP A 135 -39.51 16.01 -1.25
CA ASP A 135 -38.25 15.29 -1.51
C ASP A 135 -37.10 15.78 -0.62
N GLU A 136 -37.06 17.08 -0.29
CA GLU A 136 -36.10 17.63 0.67
C GLU A 136 -36.33 17.06 2.08
N ILE A 137 -37.59 17.05 2.55
CA ILE A 137 -37.96 16.47 3.86
C ILE A 137 -37.59 14.98 3.92
N LYS A 138 -37.85 14.23 2.85
CA LYS A 138 -37.50 12.80 2.76
C LYS A 138 -35.99 12.58 2.82
N ARG A 139 -35.20 13.38 2.07
CA ARG A 139 -33.73 13.30 2.10
C ARG A 139 -33.16 13.58 3.48
N VAL A 140 -33.65 14.63 4.17
CA VAL A 140 -33.21 14.96 5.53
C VAL A 140 -33.57 13.84 6.52
N ALA A 141 -34.77 13.25 6.41
CA ALA A 141 -35.18 12.13 7.25
C ALA A 141 -34.34 10.87 7.02
N GLU A 142 -34.01 10.54 5.76
CA GLU A 142 -33.15 9.41 5.40
C GLU A 142 -31.71 9.61 5.89
N GLU A 143 -31.17 10.83 5.79
CA GLU A 143 -29.84 11.17 6.30
C GLU A 143 -29.78 11.09 7.83
N GLN A 144 -30.77 11.61 8.53
CA GLN A 144 -30.88 11.47 9.99
C GLN A 144 -31.01 10.01 10.43
N ALA A 145 -31.76 9.19 9.69
CA ALA A 145 -31.87 7.76 9.97
C ALA A 145 -30.53 7.03 9.77
N ARG A 146 -29.77 7.38 8.72
CA ARG A 146 -28.42 6.83 8.49
C ARG A 146 -27.44 7.22 9.59
N LEU A 147 -27.42 8.49 9.98
CA LEU A 147 -26.55 8.96 11.06
C LEU A 147 -26.92 8.29 12.40
N ALA A 148 -28.21 8.13 12.70
CA ALA A 148 -28.66 7.42 13.88
C ALA A 148 -28.31 5.91 13.86
N ALA A 149 -28.35 5.27 12.68
CA ALA A 149 -27.93 3.88 12.53
C ALA A 149 -26.40 3.73 12.72
N GLN A 150 -25.60 4.60 12.10
CA GLN A 150 -24.15 4.63 12.27
C GLN A 150 -23.75 4.87 13.74
N ALA A 151 -24.40 5.79 14.43
CA ALA A 151 -24.14 6.04 15.85
C ALA A 151 -24.48 4.83 16.74
N ARG A 152 -25.51 4.05 16.39
CA ARG A 152 -25.85 2.80 17.08
C ARG A 152 -24.83 1.70 16.82
N GLU A 153 -24.41 1.54 15.57
CA GLU A 153 -23.36 0.58 15.19
C GLU A 153 -22.02 0.93 15.84
N GLN A 154 -21.64 2.21 15.88
CA GLN A 154 -20.44 2.67 16.57
C GLN A 154 -20.50 2.36 18.06
N LYS A 155 -21.61 2.63 18.75
CA LYS A 155 -21.76 2.27 20.17
C LYS A 155 -21.66 0.76 20.41
N LEU A 156 -22.28 -0.05 19.57
CA LEU A 156 -22.18 -1.51 19.65
C LEU A 156 -20.75 -2.01 19.36
N ALA A 157 -20.04 -1.36 18.44
CA ALA A 157 -18.65 -1.68 18.14
C ALA A 157 -17.72 -1.25 19.29
N GLU A 158 -17.95 -0.09 19.89
CA GLU A 158 -17.24 0.40 21.08
C GLU A 158 -17.46 -0.51 22.29
N GLU A 159 -18.71 -0.96 22.53
CA GLU A 159 -19.03 -1.89 23.62
C GLU A 159 -18.40 -3.29 23.39
N ARG A 160 -18.42 -3.79 22.15
CA ARG A 160 -17.71 -5.03 21.78
C ARG A 160 -16.21 -4.88 21.91
N ALA A 161 -15.63 -3.77 21.46
CA ALA A 161 -14.21 -3.48 21.60
C ALA A 161 -13.80 -3.33 23.07
N ALA A 162 -14.66 -2.76 23.92
CA ALA A 162 -14.44 -2.68 25.36
C ALA A 162 -14.46 -4.07 26.02
N LEU A 163 -15.42 -4.93 25.65
CA LEU A 163 -15.49 -6.33 26.13
C LEU A 163 -14.30 -7.17 25.64
N GLU A 164 -13.89 -7.00 24.38
CA GLU A 164 -12.71 -7.67 23.83
C GLU A 164 -11.43 -7.16 24.50
N ALA A 165 -11.30 -5.86 24.74
CA ALA A 165 -10.17 -5.27 25.46
C ALA A 165 -10.13 -5.70 26.93
N GLU A 166 -11.28 -5.84 27.59
CA GLU A 166 -11.37 -6.38 28.95
C GLU A 166 -11.01 -7.86 29.00
N ALA A 167 -11.47 -8.66 28.03
CA ALA A 167 -11.09 -10.07 27.89
C ALA A 167 -9.59 -10.23 27.55
N GLU A 168 -9.02 -9.37 26.72
CA GLU A 168 -7.58 -9.30 26.47
C GLU A 168 -6.80 -8.87 27.70
N ALA A 169 -7.27 -7.85 28.42
CA ALA A 169 -6.65 -7.42 29.67
C ALA A 169 -6.70 -8.52 30.73
N HIS A 170 -7.80 -9.29 30.82
CA HIS A 170 -7.91 -10.43 31.71
C HIS A 170 -6.96 -11.56 31.29
N ARG A 171 -6.87 -11.89 29.99
CA ARG A 171 -5.92 -12.88 29.47
C ARG A 171 -4.47 -12.47 29.76
N LEU A 172 -4.12 -11.20 29.51
CA LEU A 172 -2.80 -10.64 29.79
C LEU A 172 -2.51 -10.60 31.30
N ALA A 173 -3.51 -10.31 32.15
CA ALA A 173 -3.35 -10.34 33.60
C ALA A 173 -3.17 -11.77 34.13
N GLU A 174 -3.88 -12.75 33.58
CA GLU A 174 -3.70 -14.16 33.91
C GLU A 174 -2.32 -14.67 33.44
N GLU A 175 -1.90 -14.33 32.22
CA GLU A 175 -0.57 -14.63 31.70
C GLU A 175 0.52 -13.97 32.53
N LYS A 176 0.35 -12.69 32.90
CA LYS A 176 1.25 -11.96 33.79
C LYS A 176 1.33 -12.61 35.16
N ARG A 177 0.20 -13.03 35.75
CA ARG A 177 0.18 -13.79 37.01
C ARG A 177 0.91 -15.13 36.87
N ARG A 178 0.73 -15.86 35.77
CA ARG A 178 1.49 -17.10 35.52
C ARG A 178 2.98 -16.83 35.40
N LEU A 179 3.38 -15.76 34.72
CA LEU A 179 4.78 -15.33 34.62
C LEU A 179 5.34 -14.94 35.99
N GLU A 180 4.58 -14.20 36.81
CA GLU A 180 4.95 -13.82 38.18
C GLU A 180 5.03 -15.05 39.11
N GLU A 181 4.12 -16.00 38.99
CA GLU A 181 4.14 -17.28 39.72
C GLU A 181 5.35 -18.14 39.31
N VAL A 182 5.68 -18.19 38.01
CA VAL A 182 6.91 -18.82 37.48
C VAL A 182 8.16 -18.08 37.96
N GLU A 183 8.16 -16.75 37.97
CA GLU A 183 9.27 -15.93 38.44
C GLU A 183 9.49 -16.13 39.95
N GLN A 184 8.42 -16.22 40.74
CA GLN A 184 8.47 -16.45 42.18
C GLN A 184 8.90 -17.89 42.51
N ALA A 185 8.47 -18.88 41.72
CA ALA A 185 8.97 -20.26 41.78
C ALA A 185 10.45 -20.35 41.37
N ASN A 186 10.90 -19.54 40.42
CA ASN A 186 12.31 -19.46 40.03
C ASN A 186 13.16 -18.78 41.11
N ARG A 187 12.71 -17.69 41.73
CA ARG A 187 13.42 -17.01 42.83
C ARG A 187 13.61 -17.92 44.04
N SER A 188 12.61 -18.73 44.39
CA SER A 188 12.72 -19.67 45.52
C SER A 188 13.69 -20.83 45.24
N LEU A 189 13.91 -21.18 43.96
CA LEU A 189 14.96 -22.10 43.51
C LEU A 189 16.35 -21.43 43.44
N GLU A 190 16.41 -20.13 43.11
CA GLU A 190 17.65 -19.33 43.09
C GLU A 190 18.23 -19.10 44.49
N ASP A 191 17.39 -18.82 45.49
CA ASP A 191 17.82 -18.58 46.88
C ASP A 191 18.48 -19.82 47.54
N GLN A 192 18.30 -21.00 46.97
CA GLN A 192 18.81 -22.27 47.50
C GLN A 192 20.13 -22.73 46.86
N ARG A 193 20.68 -22.01 45.86
CA ARG A 193 21.89 -22.44 45.13
C ARG A 193 23.04 -21.43 45.27
N PRO A 194 24.23 -21.85 45.76
CA PRO A 194 25.38 -20.97 45.80
C PRO A 194 25.86 -20.59 44.38
N SER A 195 26.32 -19.34 44.22
CA SER A 195 26.92 -18.85 42.97
C SER A 195 28.23 -19.59 42.69
N LEU A 196 28.33 -20.27 41.55
CA LEU A 196 29.52 -21.02 41.15
C LEU A 196 30.05 -20.44 39.83
N GLY A 197 31.34 -20.07 39.80
CA GLY A 197 31.97 -19.35 38.68
C GLY A 197 32.24 -20.19 37.43
N HIS A 198 32.80 -19.50 36.42
CA HIS A 198 33.21 -19.99 35.09
C HIS A 198 33.86 -21.39 35.09
N GLY A 199 33.46 -22.25 34.13
CA GLY A 199 34.01 -23.60 33.92
C GLY A 199 33.07 -24.76 34.27
N ILE A 200 31.77 -24.50 34.50
CA ILE A 200 30.81 -25.56 34.83
C ILE A 200 30.52 -26.41 33.59
N PRO A 201 30.61 -27.75 33.68
CA PRO A 201 30.27 -28.62 32.56
C PRO A 201 28.80 -28.47 32.17
N LEU A 202 28.57 -28.40 30.86
CA LEU A 202 27.23 -28.46 30.27
C LEU A 202 26.71 -29.89 30.38
N ARG A 203 25.69 -30.12 31.21
CA ARG A 203 25.14 -31.45 31.46
C ARG A 203 23.91 -31.71 30.61
N LEU A 204 23.98 -32.74 29.79
CA LEU A 204 22.88 -33.33 29.04
C LEU A 204 22.40 -34.58 29.79
N GLN A 205 21.11 -34.63 30.06
CA GLN A 205 20.47 -35.77 30.72
C GLN A 205 19.18 -36.06 29.97
N GLY A 206 18.93 -37.33 29.67
CA GLY A 206 17.75 -37.68 28.88
C GLY A 206 17.94 -38.91 28.02
N ASN A 207 16.88 -39.26 27.30
CA ASN A 207 16.97 -40.23 26.22
C ASN A 207 17.76 -39.61 25.05
N VAL A 208 18.94 -40.17 24.75
CA VAL A 208 19.81 -39.74 23.65
C VAL A 208 19.22 -40.01 22.25
N ALA A 209 18.11 -40.76 22.17
CA ALA A 209 17.37 -40.93 20.92
C ALA A 209 16.55 -39.70 20.52
N ASN A 210 16.39 -38.71 21.41
CA ASN A 210 15.64 -37.48 21.16
C ASN A 210 16.57 -36.25 21.17
N ALA A 211 16.12 -35.18 20.51
CA ALA A 211 16.76 -33.88 20.64
C ALA A 211 16.75 -33.42 22.10
N GLN A 212 17.82 -32.77 22.54
CA GLN A 212 17.93 -32.18 23.87
C GLN A 212 18.44 -30.75 23.73
N LEU A 213 17.77 -29.82 24.39
CA LEU A 213 18.19 -28.43 24.44
C LEU A 213 18.50 -28.07 25.89
N VAL A 214 19.73 -27.60 26.09
CA VAL A 214 20.27 -27.21 27.39
C VAL A 214 20.74 -25.78 27.34
N PHE A 215 20.27 -24.94 28.25
CA PHE A 215 20.78 -23.59 28.45
C PHE A 215 21.92 -23.61 29.46
N ALA A 216 23.04 -22.95 29.13
CA ALA A 216 24.08 -22.64 30.10
C ALA A 216 23.68 -21.38 30.87
N THR A 217 23.78 -21.42 32.18
CA THR A 217 23.62 -20.25 33.04
C THR A 217 24.87 -20.06 33.89
N SER A 218 25.04 -18.86 34.47
CA SER A 218 26.09 -18.55 35.45
C SER A 218 26.05 -19.42 36.70
N ARG A 219 25.03 -20.29 36.86
CA ARG A 219 24.85 -21.21 37.99
C ARG A 219 24.72 -22.68 37.57
N GLY A 220 24.86 -23.00 36.28
CA GLY A 220 24.84 -24.37 35.75
C GLY A 220 23.93 -24.58 34.53
N ALA A 221 23.92 -25.82 34.03
CA ALA A 221 23.12 -26.25 32.87
C ALA A 221 21.63 -26.44 33.23
N VAL A 222 20.75 -26.09 32.30
CA VAL A 222 19.30 -26.12 32.45
C VAL A 222 18.66 -26.82 31.25
N ALA A 223 18.06 -27.99 31.45
CA ALA A 223 17.37 -28.76 30.40
C ALA A 223 15.89 -28.36 30.25
N ILE A 224 15.38 -28.36 29.01
CA ILE A 224 13.96 -28.11 28.70
C ILE A 224 13.15 -29.42 28.80
N ALA A 225 11.85 -29.32 29.11
CA ALA A 225 10.93 -30.44 29.18
C ALA A 225 10.87 -31.29 27.89
N ASP A 226 10.88 -32.61 28.06
CA ASP A 226 11.00 -33.62 27.00
C ASP A 226 9.90 -33.52 25.93
N ASN A 227 8.68 -33.16 26.31
CA ASN A 227 7.52 -33.07 25.42
C ASN A 227 7.64 -31.95 24.37
N LEU A 228 8.39 -30.88 24.65
CA LEU A 228 8.64 -29.80 23.69
C LEU A 228 9.75 -30.16 22.70
N MET A 229 10.65 -31.08 23.08
CA MET A 229 11.78 -31.52 22.24
C MET A 229 11.36 -32.50 21.15
N GLU A 230 10.35 -33.33 21.38
CA GLU A 230 9.81 -34.23 20.35
C GLU A 230 9.28 -33.45 19.14
N GLY A 231 8.55 -32.35 19.40
CA GLY A 231 8.03 -31.46 18.35
C GLY A 231 9.15 -30.77 17.55
N LEU A 232 10.19 -30.29 18.23
CA LEU A 232 11.37 -29.70 17.56
C LEU A 232 12.10 -30.72 16.70
N ALA A 233 12.29 -31.95 17.19
CA ALA A 233 12.95 -33.00 16.44
C ALA A 233 12.15 -33.39 15.18
N ALA A 234 10.83 -33.48 15.29
CA ALA A 234 9.95 -33.71 14.15
C ALA A 234 10.03 -32.56 13.13
N ALA A 235 10.07 -31.30 13.58
CA ALA A 235 10.19 -30.14 12.71
C ALA A 235 11.54 -30.11 11.97
N ILE A 236 12.65 -30.42 12.64
CA ILE A 236 13.98 -30.55 12.01
C ILE A 236 13.94 -31.64 10.95
N ARG A 237 13.47 -32.86 11.28
CA ARG A 237 13.35 -33.96 10.31
C ARG A 237 12.53 -33.58 9.08
N SER A 238 11.39 -32.90 9.28
CA SER A 238 10.54 -32.43 8.19
C SER A 238 11.30 -31.49 7.26
N ALA A 239 12.00 -30.50 7.83
CA ALA A 239 12.76 -29.52 7.06
C ALA A 239 13.94 -30.14 6.31
N VAL A 240 14.65 -31.09 6.91
CA VAL A 240 15.72 -31.85 6.23
C VAL A 240 15.15 -32.61 5.04
N GLY A 241 13.99 -33.26 5.20
CA GLY A 241 13.29 -33.95 4.11
C GLY A 241 12.86 -33.02 2.98
N GLU A 242 12.27 -31.87 3.29
CA GLU A 242 11.88 -30.85 2.30
C GLU A 242 13.08 -30.32 1.52
N LEU A 243 14.18 -29.98 2.20
CA LEU A 243 15.42 -29.52 1.57
C LEU A 243 16.06 -30.58 0.68
N ALA A 244 16.03 -31.85 1.10
CA ALA A 244 16.51 -32.95 0.27
C ALA A 244 15.69 -33.10 -1.03
N GLY A 245 14.38 -32.84 -0.99
CA GLY A 245 13.50 -32.83 -2.18
C GLY A 245 13.79 -31.68 -3.15
N LEU A 246 14.30 -30.55 -2.66
CA LEU A 246 14.66 -29.36 -3.46
C LEU A 246 16.05 -29.45 -4.10
N ALA A 247 16.87 -30.44 -3.73
CA ALA A 247 18.25 -30.62 -4.19
C ALA A 247 18.39 -30.90 -5.69
N ALA A 248 17.31 -31.19 -6.41
CA ALA A 248 17.33 -31.41 -7.86
C ALA A 248 17.49 -30.12 -8.71
N GLY A 249 17.54 -28.92 -8.12
CA GLY A 249 17.68 -27.69 -8.92
C GLY A 249 17.91 -26.37 -8.16
N ALA A 250 18.48 -26.40 -6.95
CA ALA A 250 18.41 -25.27 -6.02
C ALA A 250 19.12 -23.98 -6.50
N ALA A 251 18.34 -22.90 -6.57
CA ALA A 251 18.84 -21.54 -6.55
C ALA A 251 19.60 -21.28 -5.21
N PRO A 252 20.72 -20.55 -5.23
CA PRO A 252 21.51 -20.30 -4.03
C PRO A 252 20.75 -19.45 -2.99
N GLY A 253 20.69 -19.90 -1.73
CA GLY A 253 20.22 -19.09 -0.59
C GLY A 253 18.98 -19.60 0.18
N LEU A 254 18.48 -20.81 -0.11
CA LEU A 254 17.35 -21.40 0.60
C LEU A 254 17.74 -21.88 2.01
N MET A 255 16.92 -21.60 3.02
CA MET A 255 17.01 -22.12 4.39
C MET A 255 15.60 -22.42 4.91
N VAL A 256 15.47 -23.28 5.90
CA VAL A 256 14.16 -23.58 6.52
C VAL A 256 14.22 -23.25 8.01
N GLY A 257 13.36 -22.33 8.46
CA GLY A 257 13.15 -22.06 9.89
C GLY A 257 12.28 -23.15 10.50
N VAL A 258 12.73 -23.76 11.61
CA VAL A 258 12.07 -24.94 12.21
C VAL A 258 11.60 -24.75 13.66
N GLY A 259 11.98 -23.65 14.32
CA GLY A 259 11.49 -23.38 15.67
C GLY A 259 11.98 -22.04 16.21
N ALA A 260 11.18 -21.41 17.06
CA ALA A 260 11.56 -20.24 17.83
C ALA A 260 11.61 -20.54 19.33
N PHE A 261 12.68 -20.09 19.96
CA PHE A 261 12.96 -20.16 21.39
C PHE A 261 12.70 -18.80 22.03
N ILE A 262 11.86 -18.73 23.05
CA ILE A 262 11.73 -17.54 23.91
C ILE A 262 12.54 -17.80 25.20
N TYR A 263 13.49 -16.92 25.52
CA TYR A 263 14.21 -16.99 26.79
C TYR A 263 13.68 -15.99 27.82
N SER A 264 13.57 -16.41 29.08
CA SER A 264 13.25 -15.50 30.19
C SER A 264 14.44 -14.57 30.49
N PRO A 265 14.22 -13.25 30.67
CA PRO A 265 15.27 -12.30 31.05
C PRO A 265 15.80 -12.46 32.49
N THR A 266 15.20 -13.34 33.31
CA THR A 266 15.47 -13.41 34.77
C THR A 266 16.39 -14.53 35.21
N LEU A 267 17.07 -15.25 34.32
CA LEU A 267 18.03 -16.33 34.66
C LEU A 267 19.37 -15.87 35.29
N GLY A 268 19.31 -14.78 36.07
CA GLY A 268 20.29 -14.48 37.12
C GLY A 268 21.36 -13.45 36.75
N ASN A 269 21.02 -12.16 36.94
CA ASN A 269 21.86 -10.93 36.98
C ASN A 269 21.73 -9.92 35.83
N GLY A 270 20.90 -10.17 34.81
CA GLY A 270 20.79 -9.29 33.64
C GLY A 270 21.67 -9.70 32.46
N GLU A 271 22.39 -10.84 32.57
CA GLU A 271 22.95 -11.55 31.43
C GLU A 271 21.84 -12.35 30.74
N LEU A 272 21.69 -12.11 29.43
CA LEU A 272 20.86 -12.94 28.55
C LEU A 272 21.39 -14.39 28.61
N PRO A 273 20.57 -15.43 28.49
CA PRO A 273 21.08 -16.78 28.22
C PRO A 273 21.74 -16.78 26.83
N GLU A 274 23.01 -16.38 26.77
CA GLU A 274 23.80 -16.25 25.55
C GLU A 274 24.46 -17.55 25.11
N ARG A 275 24.31 -18.60 25.92
CA ARG A 275 24.82 -19.94 25.65
C ARG A 275 23.69 -20.96 25.79
N PHE A 276 23.29 -21.55 24.67
CA PHE A 276 22.54 -22.79 24.68
C PHE A 276 23.29 -23.83 23.86
N LEU A 277 23.10 -25.09 24.22
CA LEU A 277 23.59 -26.25 23.53
C LEU A 277 22.36 -27.03 23.06
N LEU A 278 22.33 -27.34 21.77
CA LEU A 278 21.36 -28.28 21.19
C LEU A 278 22.10 -29.57 20.83
N SER A 279 21.68 -30.69 21.41
CA SER A 279 22.04 -32.04 20.98
C SER A 279 20.90 -32.58 20.13
N HIS A 280 21.21 -33.16 18.98
CA HIS A 280 20.24 -33.74 18.08
C HIS A 280 20.77 -35.06 17.50
N PRO A 281 19.96 -36.12 17.38
CA PRO A 281 20.42 -37.37 16.77
C PRO A 281 20.98 -37.12 15.37
N LEU A 282 22.20 -37.60 15.11
CA LEU A 282 22.86 -37.36 13.82
C LEU A 282 22.08 -37.94 12.64
N SER A 283 21.34 -39.03 12.86
CA SER A 283 20.50 -39.69 11.85
C SER A 283 19.45 -38.78 11.21
N ASP A 284 19.00 -37.76 11.95
CA ASP A 284 17.96 -36.84 11.49
C ASP A 284 18.52 -35.78 10.52
N LEU A 285 19.84 -35.56 10.54
CA LEU A 285 20.55 -34.58 9.71
C LEU A 285 21.29 -35.23 8.53
N LEU A 286 21.65 -36.51 8.65
CA LEU A 286 22.32 -37.29 7.61
C LEU A 286 21.45 -38.48 7.19
N PRO A 287 20.40 -38.27 6.38
CA PRO A 287 19.57 -39.36 5.86
C PRO A 287 20.36 -40.17 4.82
N GLY A 288 21.00 -41.25 5.26
CA GLY A 288 21.83 -42.11 4.42
C GLY A 288 22.66 -43.11 5.23
N PRO A 289 23.46 -43.96 4.57
CA PRO A 289 24.40 -44.84 5.28
C PRO A 289 25.44 -43.99 6.03
N MET A 290 25.55 -44.19 7.34
CA MET A 290 26.57 -43.53 8.15
C MET A 290 27.97 -44.06 7.76
N PRO A 291 28.96 -43.19 7.54
CA PRO A 291 30.35 -43.62 7.39
C PRO A 291 30.89 -44.16 8.73
N ASP A 292 32.12 -44.69 8.72
CA ASP A 292 32.78 -45.14 9.94
C ASP A 292 33.14 -43.95 10.86
N LEU A 293 32.19 -43.59 11.72
CA LEU A 293 32.31 -42.46 12.64
C LEU A 293 33.39 -42.66 13.70
N HIS A 294 33.69 -43.90 14.09
CA HIS A 294 34.75 -44.19 15.06
C HIS A 294 36.13 -43.94 14.48
N ARG A 295 36.35 -44.32 13.22
CA ARG A 295 37.56 -43.98 12.47
C ARG A 295 37.69 -42.47 12.30
N LEU A 296 36.61 -41.77 11.95
CA LEU A 296 36.65 -40.31 11.82
C LEU A 296 36.94 -39.62 13.16
N ALA A 297 36.38 -40.12 14.27
CA ALA A 297 36.63 -39.58 15.61
C ALA A 297 38.08 -39.77 16.07
N SER A 298 38.70 -40.93 15.77
CA SER A 298 40.10 -41.20 16.13
C SER A 298 41.09 -40.36 15.32
N GLU A 299 40.76 -40.09 14.06
CA GLU A 299 41.52 -39.21 13.17
C GLU A 299 41.23 -37.72 13.40
N ARG A 300 40.24 -37.38 14.24
CA ARG A 300 39.69 -36.02 14.40
C ARG A 300 39.31 -35.38 13.05
N ALA A 301 38.78 -36.20 12.15
CA ALA A 301 38.42 -35.81 10.80
C ALA A 301 37.10 -35.02 10.75
N LEU A 302 36.86 -34.38 9.62
CA LEU A 302 35.60 -33.71 9.30
C LEU A 302 34.65 -34.69 8.59
N LEU A 303 33.37 -34.63 8.93
CA LEU A 303 32.28 -35.27 8.20
C LEU A 303 31.45 -34.20 7.47
N ASP A 304 31.33 -34.34 6.15
CA ASP A 304 30.44 -33.48 5.38
C ASP A 304 28.97 -33.81 5.64
N LEU A 305 28.21 -32.82 6.10
CA LEU A 305 26.77 -32.92 6.26
C LEU A 305 26.04 -32.24 5.08
N PRO A 306 24.85 -32.72 4.69
CA PRO A 306 24.03 -32.03 3.69
C PRO A 306 23.39 -30.74 4.25
N VAL A 307 23.12 -30.73 5.55
CA VAL A 307 22.54 -29.62 6.30
C VAL A 307 23.27 -29.42 7.62
N ARG A 308 23.33 -28.19 8.09
CA ARG A 308 23.81 -27.82 9.43
C ARG A 308 22.80 -26.90 10.10
N LEU A 309 22.78 -26.89 11.42
CA LEU A 309 21.88 -26.04 12.18
C LEU A 309 22.58 -24.72 12.52
N SER A 310 21.85 -23.60 12.47
CA SER A 310 22.39 -22.30 12.87
C SER A 310 21.33 -21.48 13.60
N PRO A 311 21.63 -20.87 14.76
CA PRO A 311 20.70 -19.98 15.43
C PRO A 311 20.65 -18.61 14.73
N ARG A 312 19.45 -18.09 14.53
CA ARG A 312 19.21 -16.71 14.10
C ARG A 312 18.60 -15.92 15.26
N PRO A 313 19.27 -14.86 15.78
CA PRO A 313 18.64 -13.98 16.75
C PRO A 313 17.46 -13.22 16.09
N LEU A 314 16.34 -13.16 16.79
CA LEU A 314 15.16 -12.35 16.44
C LEU A 314 15.07 -11.13 17.38
N THR A 315 14.08 -10.25 17.17
CA THR A 315 13.85 -9.10 18.04
C THR A 315 13.51 -9.54 19.46
N GLY A 316 14.21 -9.00 20.46
CA GLY A 316 13.99 -9.31 21.87
C GLY A 316 14.73 -10.58 22.32
N ASN A 317 14.13 -11.34 23.23
CA ASN A 317 14.68 -12.58 23.80
C ASN A 317 14.28 -13.82 22.97
N LEU A 318 14.28 -13.69 21.65
CA LEU A 318 13.89 -14.76 20.74
C LEU A 318 15.09 -15.20 19.89
N ALA A 319 15.32 -16.49 19.72
CA ALA A 319 16.09 -17.03 18.60
C ALA A 319 15.24 -17.99 17.80
N GLU A 320 15.53 -18.06 16.51
CA GLU A 320 15.01 -19.08 15.63
C GLU A 320 16.11 -20.07 15.27
N LEU A 321 15.82 -21.37 15.28
CA LEU A 321 16.71 -22.38 14.72
C LEU A 321 16.48 -22.47 13.21
N LEU A 322 17.54 -22.30 12.44
CA LEU A 322 17.54 -22.51 11.00
C LEU A 322 18.18 -23.86 10.67
N VAL A 323 17.53 -24.62 9.79
CA VAL A 323 18.14 -25.72 9.04
C VAL A 323 18.73 -25.14 7.77
N VAL A 324 20.05 -25.20 7.67
CA VAL A 324 20.81 -24.56 6.59
C VAL A 324 21.37 -25.63 5.66
N PRO A 325 20.98 -25.68 4.38
CA PRO A 325 21.62 -26.56 3.42
C PRO A 325 23.05 -26.07 3.16
N VAL A 326 24.00 -26.95 3.42
CA VAL A 326 25.44 -26.71 3.21
C VAL A 326 26.02 -27.63 2.13
N GLY A 327 25.21 -28.55 1.58
CA GLY A 327 25.56 -29.32 0.39
C GLY A 327 25.77 -28.42 -0.83
N GLY A 328 27.03 -28.02 -1.07
CA GLY A 328 27.44 -27.17 -2.19
C GLY A 328 28.61 -26.23 -1.83
N LYS A 329 29.26 -25.64 -2.84
CA LYS A 329 30.53 -24.90 -2.71
C LYS A 329 30.48 -23.51 -2.03
N ARG A 330 29.48 -23.20 -1.18
CA ARG A 330 29.28 -21.82 -0.67
C ARG A 330 29.24 -21.68 0.85
N LEU A 331 28.96 -22.75 1.58
CA LEU A 331 29.01 -22.81 3.04
C LEU A 331 29.81 -24.06 3.44
N PRO A 332 30.53 -24.05 4.58
CA PRO A 332 31.31 -25.20 5.00
C PRO A 332 30.40 -26.37 5.37
N SER A 333 30.56 -27.51 4.70
CA SER A 333 29.83 -28.76 4.98
C SER A 333 30.47 -29.61 6.06
N GLY A 334 31.80 -29.52 6.21
CA GLY A 334 32.56 -30.32 7.17
C GLY A 334 32.27 -29.98 8.62
N VAL A 335 31.98 -31.00 9.42
CA VAL A 335 31.74 -30.95 10.86
C VAL A 335 32.72 -31.87 11.57
N ARG A 336 33.39 -31.40 12.62
CA ARG A 336 34.38 -32.19 13.37
C ARG A 336 33.73 -33.38 14.07
N VAL A 337 34.36 -34.55 13.98
CA VAL A 337 33.93 -35.76 14.68
C VAL A 337 34.81 -35.99 15.90
N ILE A 338 34.19 -36.17 17.07
CA ILE A 338 34.84 -36.26 18.38
C ILE A 338 34.33 -37.49 19.12
N ALA A 339 35.23 -38.25 19.75
CA ALA A 339 34.86 -39.38 20.60
C ALA A 339 34.49 -38.89 22.02
N ALA A 340 33.44 -39.47 22.59
CA ALA A 340 33.10 -39.28 23.99
C ALA A 340 33.99 -40.17 24.88
N GLY A 341 34.57 -39.60 25.94
CA GLY A 341 35.26 -40.34 26.98
C GLY A 341 34.26 -40.92 27.98
N TYR A 342 34.40 -42.19 28.35
CA TYR A 342 33.59 -42.78 29.43
C TYR A 342 34.25 -42.51 30.79
N ASN A 343 33.49 -41.92 31.71
CA ASN A 343 33.88 -41.72 33.09
C ASN A 343 33.17 -42.74 34.00
N PRO A 344 33.88 -43.79 34.46
CA PRO A 344 33.29 -44.88 35.24
C PRO A 344 32.89 -44.45 36.67
N GLY A 345 33.47 -43.36 37.20
CA GLY A 345 33.17 -42.90 38.56
C GLY A 345 31.74 -42.37 38.72
N ASP A 346 31.27 -41.66 37.70
CA ASP A 346 29.95 -41.03 37.69
C ASP A 346 28.98 -41.69 36.70
N ASN A 347 29.41 -42.77 36.02
CA ASN A 347 28.71 -43.41 34.91
C ASN A 347 28.24 -42.41 33.83
N THR A 348 29.11 -41.46 33.48
CA THR A 348 28.84 -40.42 32.49
C THR A 348 29.78 -40.52 31.31
N TYR A 349 29.41 -39.88 30.21
CA TYR A 349 30.29 -39.65 29.08
C TYR A 349 30.63 -38.16 29.01
N ASP A 350 31.87 -37.80 28.75
CA ASP A 350 32.26 -36.40 28.60
C ASP A 350 33.15 -36.15 27.39
N THR A 351 33.12 -34.92 26.91
CA THR A 351 34.15 -34.41 26.02
C THR A 351 34.52 -33.00 26.43
N THR A 352 35.82 -32.70 26.40
CA THR A 352 36.33 -31.36 26.62
C THR A 352 36.81 -30.80 25.30
N LEU A 353 36.13 -29.76 24.84
CA LEU A 353 36.52 -29.04 23.65
C LEU A 353 37.80 -28.23 23.95
N THR A 354 38.65 -28.06 22.93
CA THR A 354 39.91 -27.30 23.06
C THR A 354 39.70 -25.79 22.96
N ASP A 355 38.51 -25.32 23.29
CA ASP A 355 38.16 -23.91 23.32
C ASP A 355 38.76 -23.20 24.54
N LEU A 356 38.73 -21.87 24.52
CA LEU A 356 39.17 -21.01 25.60
C LEU A 356 38.05 -20.03 25.95
N PRO A 357 37.46 -20.12 27.16
CA PRO A 357 37.70 -21.18 28.16
C PRO A 357 37.24 -22.56 27.65
N PRO A 358 37.87 -23.68 28.09
CA PRO A 358 37.44 -25.02 27.69
C PRO A 358 36.00 -25.27 28.11
N THR A 359 35.20 -25.79 27.18
CA THR A 359 33.83 -26.21 27.40
C THR A 359 33.83 -27.72 27.52
N THR A 360 33.59 -28.21 28.74
CA THR A 360 33.32 -29.61 29.00
C THR A 360 31.82 -29.85 28.85
N VAL A 361 31.44 -30.82 28.02
CA VAL A 361 30.07 -31.29 27.91
C VAL A 361 29.99 -32.70 28.48
N VAL A 362 29.02 -32.95 29.34
CA VAL A 362 28.83 -34.21 30.07
C VAL A 362 27.45 -34.76 29.74
N TRP A 363 27.37 -36.03 29.38
CA TRP A 363 26.14 -36.78 29.11
C TRP A 363 25.91 -37.84 30.18
N THR A 364 24.73 -37.83 30.78
CA THR A 364 24.25 -38.91 31.66
C THR A 364 23.17 -39.70 30.93
N PRO A 365 23.41 -40.96 30.55
CA PRO A 365 22.41 -41.81 29.91
C PRO A 365 21.34 -42.27 30.93
N ILE A 366 20.06 -42.30 30.53
CA ILE A 366 18.96 -42.86 31.36
C ILE A 366 19.00 -44.39 31.40
N VAL A 367 19.59 -45.03 30.40
CA VAL A 367 19.75 -46.49 30.34
C VAL A 367 21.22 -46.81 30.59
N ALA A 368 21.51 -47.48 31.71
CA ALA A 368 22.85 -47.97 32.00
C ALA A 368 23.27 -49.02 30.93
N PRO A 369 24.55 -49.04 30.51
CA PRO A 369 25.07 -50.11 29.66
C PRO A 369 24.79 -51.48 30.31
N THR A 370 24.42 -52.46 29.49
CA THR A 370 23.82 -53.73 29.96
C THR A 370 24.75 -54.66 30.74
N ASP A 371 26.03 -54.33 30.94
CA ASP A 371 26.97 -55.25 31.58
C ASP A 371 27.75 -54.67 32.79
N SER A 372 27.42 -55.27 33.94
CA SER A 372 28.23 -55.50 35.15
C SER A 372 28.43 -54.37 36.18
N SER A 373 27.44 -54.19 37.08
CA SER A 373 27.68 -54.09 38.52
C SER A 373 26.40 -54.32 39.34
N THR A 374 26.46 -55.19 40.36
CA THR A 374 25.37 -55.55 41.28
C THR A 374 25.35 -54.66 42.54
N GLN A 375 25.51 -53.35 42.37
CA GLN A 375 25.16 -52.39 43.41
C GLN A 375 24.02 -51.51 42.90
N LEU A 376 22.90 -51.56 43.63
CA LEU A 376 21.73 -50.71 43.42
C LEU A 376 22.20 -49.27 43.17
N PRO A 377 21.82 -48.60 42.06
CA PRO A 377 22.11 -47.18 41.95
C PRO A 377 21.37 -46.46 43.05
N ALA A 378 22.10 -45.61 43.78
CA ALA A 378 21.47 -44.59 44.60
C ALA A 378 20.46 -43.84 43.73
N GLU A 379 19.25 -43.68 44.25
CA GLU A 379 18.18 -42.89 43.67
C GLU A 379 18.75 -41.51 43.29
N GLU A 380 19.05 -41.30 42.01
CA GLU A 380 19.66 -40.07 41.54
C GLU A 380 18.59 -38.97 41.63
N SER A 381 18.87 -37.98 42.48
CA SER A 381 18.03 -36.81 42.68
C SER A 381 17.78 -36.15 41.33
N ALA A 382 16.53 -36.22 40.84
CA ALA A 382 16.14 -35.54 39.62
C ALA A 382 16.52 -34.05 39.76
N PRO A 383 17.40 -33.52 38.90
CA PRO A 383 17.78 -32.12 39.02
C PRO A 383 16.55 -31.24 38.83
N PRO A 384 16.53 -30.04 39.44
CA PRO A 384 15.43 -29.10 39.28
C PRO A 384 15.21 -28.80 37.79
N ARG A 385 14.05 -29.20 37.26
CA ARG A 385 13.61 -28.91 35.90
C ARG A 385 13.18 -27.45 35.84
N TYR A 386 13.80 -26.67 34.98
CA TYR A 386 13.42 -25.28 34.76
C TYR A 386 12.28 -25.22 33.75
N PHE A 387 11.20 -24.53 34.11
CA PHE A 387 10.00 -24.41 33.27
C PHE A 387 10.05 -23.20 32.32
N GLY A 388 11.21 -22.57 32.15
CA GLY A 388 11.34 -21.37 31.33
C GLY A 388 11.84 -21.66 29.92
N GLY A 389 10.91 -21.60 28.97
CA GLY A 389 11.18 -21.65 27.54
C GLY A 389 9.95 -22.09 26.78
N ASN A 390 9.08 -21.14 26.41
CA ASN A 390 8.04 -21.45 25.43
C ASN A 390 8.76 -21.72 24.10
N LEU A 391 8.82 -23.00 23.73
CA LEU A 391 9.16 -23.44 22.39
C LEU A 391 7.89 -23.36 21.56
N VAL A 392 7.91 -22.52 20.54
CA VAL A 392 6.87 -22.52 19.52
C VAL A 392 7.48 -23.18 18.29
N PRO A 393 7.15 -24.45 17.98
CA PRO A 393 7.50 -25.04 16.71
C PRO A 393 6.94 -24.15 15.61
N ILE A 394 7.81 -23.68 14.72
CA ILE A 394 7.38 -22.98 13.50
C ILE A 394 7.50 -24.01 12.40
N GLU A 395 6.38 -24.40 11.80
CA GLU A 395 6.39 -25.33 10.69
C GLU A 395 7.12 -24.72 9.49
N GLY A 396 8.26 -25.33 9.12
CA GLY A 396 8.79 -25.44 7.76
C GLY A 396 8.84 -24.16 6.92
N ARG A 397 9.06 -22.97 7.50
CA ARG A 397 9.08 -21.75 6.69
C ARG A 397 10.36 -21.70 5.85
N ILE A 398 10.21 -21.87 4.54
CA ILE A 398 11.31 -21.68 3.58
C ILE A 398 11.64 -20.19 3.50
N ASP A 399 12.77 -19.80 4.09
CA ASP A 399 13.33 -18.47 3.99
C ASP A 399 14.30 -18.43 2.80
N THR A 400 14.04 -17.56 1.82
CA THR A 400 14.95 -17.34 0.68
C THR A 400 16.12 -16.41 1.03
N TYR A 401 16.12 -15.80 2.23
CA TYR A 401 17.08 -14.79 2.66
C TYR A 401 17.26 -14.78 4.18
N PRO A 402 18.50 -15.03 4.62
CA PRO A 402 19.24 -13.95 5.28
C PRO A 402 20.58 -13.67 4.57
N VAL A 403 21.13 -12.47 4.79
CA VAL A 403 22.43 -12.07 4.23
C VAL A 403 23.50 -13.11 4.66
N PRO A 404 24.27 -13.70 3.74
CA PRO A 404 25.23 -14.78 4.05
C PRO A 404 26.29 -14.50 5.14
N GLY A 405 26.37 -13.28 5.67
CA GLY A 405 27.29 -12.91 6.74
C GLY A 405 26.79 -13.14 8.18
N ASN A 406 25.57 -13.67 8.36
CA ASN A 406 25.00 -13.91 9.69
C ASN A 406 24.90 -15.40 10.08
N ILE A 407 25.35 -16.31 9.22
CA ILE A 407 25.29 -17.76 9.48
C ILE A 407 26.66 -18.19 9.95
N HIS A 408 26.70 -18.71 11.17
CA HIS A 408 27.90 -19.26 11.78
C HIS A 408 27.54 -20.64 12.31
N PHE A 409 28.48 -21.56 12.14
CA PHE A 409 28.38 -22.89 12.70
C PHE A 409 29.38 -22.99 13.83
N ASP A 410 28.91 -23.52 14.94
CA ASP A 410 29.75 -23.93 16.06
C ASP A 410 29.17 -25.24 16.56
N ASP A 411 29.60 -26.30 15.90
CA ASP A 411 29.02 -27.62 16.02
C ASP A 411 30.12 -28.70 15.94
N PHE A 412 29.75 -29.88 16.40
CA PHE A 412 30.56 -31.08 16.30
C PHE A 412 29.65 -32.32 16.35
N ILE A 413 30.20 -33.45 15.94
CA ILE A 413 29.56 -34.74 16.05
C ILE A 413 30.21 -35.50 17.20
N LEU A 414 29.42 -35.87 18.19
CA LEU A 414 29.83 -36.73 19.29
C LEU A 414 29.54 -38.18 18.96
N VAL A 415 30.57 -39.02 19.08
CA VAL A 415 30.49 -40.47 18.88
C VAL A 415 30.76 -41.16 20.23
N PHE A 416 29.77 -41.88 20.74
CA PHE A 416 29.94 -42.68 21.95
C PHE A 416 30.66 -44.00 21.65
N PRO A 417 31.32 -44.64 22.63
CA PRO A 417 31.86 -45.98 22.45
C PRO A 417 30.81 -46.98 21.94
N PRO A 418 31.14 -47.92 21.04
CA PRO A 418 30.18 -48.88 20.49
C PRO A 418 29.40 -49.66 21.55
N GLU A 419 30.06 -49.96 22.68
CA GLU A 419 29.53 -50.73 23.80
C GLU A 419 28.47 -49.95 24.60
N SER A 420 28.39 -48.63 24.41
CA SER A 420 27.40 -47.79 25.09
C SER A 420 25.98 -48.01 24.57
N GLY A 421 25.82 -48.46 23.32
CA GLY A 421 24.53 -48.52 22.64
C GLY A 421 23.89 -47.15 22.34
N LEU A 422 24.60 -46.04 22.58
CA LEU A 422 24.09 -44.68 22.39
C LEU A 422 24.32 -44.22 20.93
N PRO A 423 23.32 -43.63 20.25
CA PRO A 423 23.48 -43.11 18.90
C PRO A 423 24.37 -41.86 18.87
N PRO A 424 25.12 -41.63 17.78
CA PRO A 424 25.93 -40.42 17.60
C PRO A 424 25.05 -39.17 17.58
N GLN A 425 25.57 -38.08 18.16
CA GLN A 425 24.84 -36.83 18.33
C GLN A 425 25.50 -35.72 17.51
N TYR A 426 24.70 -34.95 16.78
CA TYR A 426 25.10 -33.63 16.32
C TYR A 426 24.85 -32.64 17.46
N VAL A 427 25.91 -31.97 17.89
CA VAL A 427 25.87 -31.01 18.98
C VAL A 427 26.22 -29.66 18.42
N MET A 428 25.41 -28.66 18.70
CA MET A 428 25.71 -27.28 18.35
C MET A 428 25.60 -26.35 19.56
N PHE A 429 26.38 -25.28 19.50
CA PHE A 429 26.31 -24.16 20.43
C PHE A 429 25.65 -22.95 19.76
N ARG A 430 25.13 -22.04 20.59
CA ARG A 430 24.88 -20.66 20.18
C ARG A 430 26.19 -19.97 19.75
N ASP A 431 26.11 -18.98 18.85
CA ASP A 431 27.27 -18.20 18.38
C ASP A 431 28.13 -17.67 19.55
N ARG A 432 29.31 -18.27 19.71
CA ARG A 432 30.33 -17.95 20.71
C ARG A 432 30.79 -16.51 20.66
N ARG A 433 30.53 -15.75 19.60
CA ARG A 433 30.85 -14.31 19.55
C ARG A 433 30.15 -13.47 20.62
N ASN A 434 29.22 -14.02 21.37
CA ASN A 434 28.62 -13.38 22.54
C ASN A 434 29.30 -13.79 23.86
N ASP A 435 30.26 -14.70 23.82
CA ASP A 435 30.92 -15.19 25.03
C ASP A 435 31.87 -14.17 25.63
N ALA A 436 31.94 -14.12 26.96
CA ALA A 436 33.00 -13.38 27.63
C ALA A 436 34.37 -14.05 27.42
N GLY A 437 35.42 -13.25 27.36
CA GLY A 437 36.80 -13.74 27.25
C GLY A 437 37.84 -12.66 27.33
N VAL A 438 39.11 -13.08 27.33
CA VAL A 438 40.27 -12.21 27.46
C VAL A 438 40.98 -12.12 26.12
N ALA A 439 41.28 -10.91 25.66
CA ALA A 439 42.07 -10.73 24.46
C ALA A 439 43.51 -11.23 24.64
N SER A 440 43.97 -12.07 23.72
CA SER A 440 45.30 -12.65 23.63
C SER A 440 45.92 -12.34 22.26
N GLY A 441 47.14 -12.83 22.00
CA GLY A 441 47.82 -12.64 20.73
C GLY A 441 48.62 -11.33 20.62
N TYR A 442 49.56 -11.31 19.67
CA TYR A 442 50.55 -10.23 19.54
C TYR A 442 50.30 -9.25 18.40
N GLY A 443 49.49 -9.64 17.41
CA GLY A 443 49.38 -8.92 16.16
C GLY A 443 50.71 -8.89 15.40
N GLU A 444 50.74 -8.12 14.31
CA GLU A 444 51.92 -8.00 13.46
C GLU A 444 52.36 -6.53 13.35
N PRO A 445 53.66 -6.23 13.23
CA PRO A 445 54.12 -4.89 12.91
C PRO A 445 53.65 -4.53 11.51
N VAL A 446 52.95 -3.40 11.36
CA VAL A 446 52.45 -2.97 10.05
C VAL A 446 53.13 -1.67 9.63
N VAL A 447 53.82 -1.69 8.49
CA VAL A 447 54.54 -0.54 7.95
C VAL A 447 54.04 -0.26 6.54
N GLY A 448 53.22 0.78 6.39
CA GLY A 448 52.64 1.18 5.11
C GLY A 448 51.63 0.16 4.53
N ARG A 449 50.72 0.63 3.66
CA ARG A 449 49.76 -0.18 2.87
C ARG A 449 48.92 -1.22 3.65
N TRP A 450 48.73 -1.03 4.96
CA TRP A 450 47.95 -1.94 5.81
C TRP A 450 46.56 -2.27 5.25
N LEU A 451 45.80 -1.25 4.85
CA LEU A 451 44.44 -1.44 4.32
C LEU A 451 44.40 -2.09 2.94
N GLU A 452 45.50 -2.06 2.17
CA GLU A 452 45.55 -2.73 0.87
C GLU A 452 45.57 -4.25 1.05
N ALA A 453 46.24 -4.74 2.10
CA ALA A 453 46.23 -6.15 2.45
C ALA A 453 44.83 -6.67 2.81
N ALA A 454 43.92 -5.81 3.30
CA ALA A 454 42.54 -6.22 3.60
C ALA A 454 41.73 -6.58 2.34
N ALA A 455 42.19 -6.19 1.15
CA ALA A 455 41.57 -6.50 -0.13
C ALA A 455 42.27 -7.65 -0.88
N GLN A 456 43.24 -8.35 -0.26
CA GLN A 456 44.08 -9.35 -0.91
C GLN A 456 44.35 -10.54 0.02
N GLY A 457 44.69 -11.71 -0.55
CA GLY A 457 45.14 -12.89 0.19
C GLY A 457 44.22 -13.27 1.36
N GLU A 458 44.83 -13.53 2.52
CA GLU A 458 44.15 -13.86 3.79
C GLU A 458 43.65 -12.61 4.57
N GLY A 459 43.89 -11.42 4.05
CA GLY A 459 43.53 -10.15 4.71
C GLY A 459 44.66 -9.50 5.48
N ALA A 460 44.38 -8.34 6.05
CA ALA A 460 45.36 -7.56 6.81
C ALA A 460 45.42 -8.05 8.27
N ALA A 461 46.64 -8.32 8.76
CA ALA A 461 46.87 -8.62 10.16
C ALA A 461 46.48 -7.44 11.06
N ILE A 462 46.17 -7.75 12.32
CA ILE A 462 45.92 -6.73 13.34
C ILE A 462 47.24 -6.08 13.74
N PRO A 463 47.37 -4.73 13.72
CA PRO A 463 48.60 -4.06 14.09
C PRO A 463 49.00 -4.34 15.53
N SER A 464 50.28 -4.67 15.75
CA SER A 464 50.84 -4.97 17.07
C SER A 464 50.60 -3.86 18.10
N GLN A 465 50.73 -2.58 17.69
CA GLN A 465 50.43 -1.44 18.56
C GLN A 465 48.95 -1.36 19.02
N ILE A 466 48.02 -1.92 18.25
CA ILE A 466 46.61 -2.06 18.63
C ILE A 466 46.42 -3.32 19.47
N ALA A 467 47.13 -4.40 19.13
CA ALA A 467 47.10 -5.64 19.89
C ALA A 467 47.58 -5.42 21.33
N ASP A 468 48.66 -4.68 21.54
CA ASP A 468 49.19 -4.33 22.87
C ASP A 468 48.17 -3.53 23.70
N GLN A 469 47.33 -2.71 23.06
CA GLN A 469 46.27 -1.97 23.76
C GLN A 469 45.08 -2.86 24.15
N LEU A 470 44.87 -3.97 23.47
CA LEU A 470 43.73 -4.87 23.70
C LEU A 470 44.10 -6.07 24.55
N ARG A 471 45.34 -6.57 24.46
CA ARG A 471 45.83 -7.76 25.16
C ARG A 471 45.59 -7.66 26.67
N GLY A 472 45.07 -8.73 27.25
CA GLY A 472 44.75 -8.83 28.67
C GLY A 472 43.42 -8.15 29.08
N LYS A 473 42.75 -7.41 28.19
CA LYS A 473 41.42 -6.86 28.48
C LYS A 473 40.35 -7.95 28.40
N GLN A 474 39.43 -7.89 29.35
CA GLN A 474 38.24 -8.72 29.37
C GLN A 474 37.13 -8.06 28.53
N PHE A 475 36.47 -8.85 27.70
CA PHE A 475 35.32 -8.45 26.91
C PHE A 475 34.17 -9.39 27.22
N ASN A 476 32.95 -8.85 27.27
CA ASN A 476 31.73 -9.63 27.47
C ASN A 476 31.10 -10.11 26.14
N SER A 477 31.63 -9.66 24.99
CA SER A 477 31.21 -10.10 23.66
C SER A 477 32.25 -9.68 22.61
N PHE A 478 32.31 -10.40 21.50
CA PHE A 478 33.14 -10.03 20.34
C PHE A 478 32.70 -8.71 19.72
N ARG A 479 31.42 -8.33 19.88
CA ARG A 479 30.94 -6.99 19.53
C ARG A 479 31.67 -5.92 20.35
N ALA A 480 31.75 -6.09 21.68
CA ALA A 480 32.46 -5.15 22.55
C ALA A 480 33.96 -5.09 22.22
N PHE A 481 34.57 -6.24 21.91
CA PHE A 481 35.94 -6.29 21.37
C PHE A 481 36.07 -5.49 20.07
N ARG A 482 35.23 -5.74 19.06
CA ARG A 482 35.26 -5.04 17.78
C ARG A 482 35.05 -3.53 17.94
N GLU A 483 34.13 -3.11 18.79
CA GLU A 483 33.89 -1.69 19.08
C GLU A 483 35.12 -1.04 19.73
N THR A 484 35.78 -1.73 20.64
CA THR A 484 37.00 -1.26 21.31
C THR A 484 38.19 -1.24 20.35
N PHE A 485 38.31 -2.26 19.50
CA PHE A 485 39.31 -2.32 18.42
C PHE A 485 39.21 -1.11 17.50
N TRP A 486 38.02 -0.79 16.97
CA TRP A 486 37.87 0.35 16.06
C TRP A 486 38.13 1.69 16.74
N LYS A 487 37.76 1.84 18.03
CA LYS A 487 38.10 3.03 18.81
C LYS A 487 39.63 3.18 18.95
N ALA A 488 40.34 2.09 19.28
CA ALA A 488 41.79 2.09 19.40
C ALA A 488 42.47 2.47 18.07
N VAL A 489 42.04 1.88 16.95
CA VAL A 489 42.57 2.23 15.62
C VAL A 489 42.32 3.70 15.28
N SER A 490 41.17 4.27 15.63
CA SER A 490 40.87 5.69 15.37
C SER A 490 41.63 6.67 16.26
N ALA A 491 42.10 6.22 17.43
CA ALA A 491 42.86 7.03 18.37
C ALA A 491 44.38 6.99 18.08
N ASP A 492 44.83 6.00 17.34
CA ASP A 492 46.23 5.88 16.90
C ASP A 492 46.50 6.84 15.73
N VAL A 493 47.44 7.76 15.93
CA VAL A 493 47.72 8.84 14.97
C VAL A 493 48.21 8.30 13.63
N GLU A 494 49.05 7.25 13.63
CA GLU A 494 49.63 6.70 12.41
C GLU A 494 48.60 5.89 11.62
N LEU A 495 47.74 5.12 12.29
CA LEU A 495 46.70 4.33 11.65
C LEU A 495 45.50 5.17 11.21
N ALA A 496 45.13 6.21 11.96
CA ALA A 496 44.02 7.10 11.62
C ALA A 496 44.24 7.82 10.27
N MET A 497 45.48 8.11 9.89
CA MET A 497 45.83 8.75 8.61
C MET A 497 45.39 7.96 7.37
N TRP A 498 45.13 6.66 7.52
CA TRP A 498 44.74 5.78 6.41
C TRP A 498 43.23 5.77 6.14
N PHE A 499 42.43 6.42 6.99
CA PHE A 499 40.97 6.41 6.91
C PHE A 499 40.41 7.78 6.50
N ASP A 500 39.31 7.76 5.74
CA ASP A 500 38.58 8.98 5.41
C ASP A 500 37.82 9.54 6.63
N PRO A 501 37.44 10.83 6.63
CA PRO A 501 36.75 11.45 7.77
C PRO A 501 35.47 10.76 8.21
N ASN A 502 34.70 10.15 7.29
CA ASN A 502 33.47 9.44 7.66
C ASN A 502 33.78 8.12 8.37
N SER A 503 34.80 7.40 7.89
CA SER A 503 35.30 6.21 8.58
C SER A 503 35.84 6.53 9.97
N LEU A 504 36.64 7.59 10.12
CA LEU A 504 37.14 8.04 11.43
C LEU A 504 36.01 8.40 12.41
N SER A 505 34.99 9.13 11.93
CA SER A 505 33.78 9.46 12.72
C SER A 505 32.98 8.22 13.10
N ALA A 506 32.97 7.18 12.27
CA ALA A 506 32.33 5.91 12.59
C ALA A 506 33.14 5.10 13.62
N MET A 507 34.46 5.00 13.44
CA MET A 507 35.38 4.23 14.27
C MET A 507 35.51 4.78 15.69
N SER A 508 35.55 6.10 15.86
CA SER A 508 35.52 6.73 17.19
C SER A 508 34.25 6.41 17.99
N LYS A 509 33.16 6.03 17.29
CA LYS A 509 31.90 5.54 17.87
C LYS A 509 31.83 4.01 17.95
N GLY A 510 32.93 3.29 17.71
CA GLY A 510 33.02 1.81 17.74
C GLY A 510 32.52 1.09 16.49
N ARG A 511 32.19 1.82 15.41
CA ARG A 511 31.71 1.20 14.16
C ARG A 511 32.87 0.91 13.22
N SER A 512 32.76 -0.15 12.43
CA SER A 512 33.77 -0.47 11.41
C SER A 512 33.90 0.63 10.35
N ALA A 513 35.11 0.81 9.83
CA ALA A 513 35.41 1.70 8.71
C ALA A 513 34.70 1.28 7.42
N PHE A 514 34.44 2.24 6.53
CA PHE A 514 33.84 1.96 5.22
C PHE A 514 34.88 1.45 4.23
N VAL A 515 34.46 0.59 3.30
CA VAL A 515 35.30 0.16 2.18
C VAL A 515 35.01 0.96 0.91
N ARG A 516 35.98 0.94 -0.02
CA ARG A 516 35.84 1.51 -1.37
C ARG A 516 34.68 0.85 -2.11
N ALA A 517 34.06 1.55 -3.05
CA ALA A 517 32.87 1.08 -3.75
C ALA A 517 33.07 -0.28 -4.44
N GLY A 518 34.26 -0.53 -5.01
CA GLY A 518 34.60 -1.77 -5.70
C GLY A 518 34.75 -3.01 -4.80
N ASP A 519 34.87 -2.82 -3.49
CA ASP A 519 35.08 -3.90 -2.51
C ASP A 519 33.81 -4.23 -1.70
N ARG A 520 32.68 -3.59 -2.04
CA ARG A 520 31.37 -3.80 -1.41
C ARG A 520 30.68 -5.02 -1.98
N VAL A 521 29.91 -5.72 -1.14
CA VAL A 521 29.05 -6.84 -1.56
C VAL A 521 27.64 -6.63 -1.01
N GLY A 522 26.72 -6.19 -1.87
CA GLY A 522 25.36 -5.84 -1.46
C GLY A 522 25.34 -4.77 -0.38
N LYS A 523 24.72 -5.07 0.78
CA LYS A 523 24.68 -4.18 1.95
C LYS A 523 25.95 -4.22 2.82
N ARG A 524 26.90 -5.12 2.53
CA ARG A 524 28.19 -5.20 3.23
C ARG A 524 29.12 -4.14 2.65
N VAL A 525 29.25 -3.03 3.37
CA VAL A 525 29.96 -1.82 2.93
C VAL A 525 31.10 -1.38 3.87
N LYS A 526 31.44 -2.23 4.84
CA LYS A 526 32.43 -1.94 5.89
C LYS A 526 33.46 -3.05 5.98
N LEU A 527 34.62 -2.74 6.55
CA LEU A 527 35.64 -3.74 6.88
C LEU A 527 35.11 -4.71 7.93
N GLU A 528 35.50 -5.97 7.77
CA GLU A 528 35.04 -7.10 8.57
C GLU A 528 36.24 -7.74 9.28
N LEU A 529 36.06 -8.09 10.55
CA LEU A 529 37.02 -8.92 11.28
C LEU A 529 36.66 -10.39 11.03
N HIS A 530 37.61 -11.13 10.50
CA HIS A 530 37.50 -12.52 10.14
C HIS A 530 38.43 -13.37 11.01
N HIS A 531 37.97 -14.56 11.39
CA HIS A 531 38.77 -15.54 12.13
C HIS A 531 39.44 -16.48 11.13
N VAL A 532 40.77 -16.59 11.15
CA VAL A 532 41.54 -17.44 10.22
C VAL A 532 41.19 -18.91 10.45
N SER A 533 41.34 -19.37 11.69
CA SER A 533 40.74 -20.62 12.15
C SER A 533 39.33 -20.33 12.62
N SER A 534 38.34 -20.96 11.99
CA SER A 534 36.93 -20.81 12.36
C SER A 534 36.70 -21.26 13.82
N LEU A 535 35.66 -20.72 14.45
CA LEU A 535 35.29 -21.13 15.82
C LEU A 535 34.86 -22.62 15.85
N SER A 536 34.17 -23.09 14.80
CA SER A 536 33.83 -24.50 14.61
C SER A 536 35.05 -25.41 14.52
N ASP A 537 36.20 -24.91 14.07
CA ASP A 537 37.44 -25.70 13.99
C ASP A 537 38.30 -25.58 15.25
N GLY A 538 37.80 -24.91 16.29
CA GLY A 538 38.54 -24.69 17.54
C GLY A 538 39.35 -23.40 17.56
N GLY A 539 39.11 -22.50 16.61
CA GLY A 539 39.68 -21.17 16.59
C GLY A 539 39.34 -20.39 17.86
N GLN A 540 40.31 -19.63 18.37
CA GLN A 540 40.12 -18.81 19.56
C GLN A 540 39.41 -17.49 19.20
N LEU A 541 38.42 -17.12 20.00
CA LEU A 541 37.54 -15.98 19.71
C LEU A 541 38.24 -14.63 19.83
N TYR A 542 39.04 -14.46 20.89
CA TYR A 542 39.72 -13.22 21.25
C TYR A 542 41.23 -13.25 21.03
N ASP A 543 41.73 -14.29 20.37
CA ASP A 543 43.12 -14.34 19.94
C ASP A 543 43.31 -13.42 18.74
N ILE A 544 44.04 -12.33 18.94
CA ILE A 544 44.30 -11.31 17.94
C ILE A 544 45.09 -11.87 16.75
N ASP A 545 45.91 -12.90 16.97
CA ASP A 545 46.68 -13.55 15.90
C ASP A 545 45.78 -14.38 14.98
N ASN A 546 44.66 -14.87 15.53
CA ASN A 546 43.60 -15.55 14.77
C ASN A 546 42.68 -14.57 14.00
N LEU A 547 42.90 -13.25 14.08
CA LEU A 547 42.05 -12.25 13.42
C LEU A 547 42.72 -11.62 12.20
N ARG A 548 41.92 -11.39 11.15
CA ARG A 548 42.28 -10.63 9.95
C ARG A 548 41.20 -9.62 9.59
N LEU A 549 41.61 -8.47 9.09
CA LEU A 549 40.73 -7.49 8.48
C LEU A 549 40.55 -7.80 7.00
N LEU A 550 39.29 -7.91 6.58
CA LEU A 550 38.92 -8.18 5.19
C LEU A 550 37.91 -7.15 4.69
N THR A 551 38.00 -6.86 3.39
CA THR A 551 36.89 -6.27 2.67
C THR A 551 35.78 -7.31 2.44
N PRO A 552 34.50 -6.89 2.34
CA PRO A 552 33.40 -7.82 2.07
C PRO A 552 33.60 -8.69 0.84
N LYS A 553 34.20 -8.11 -0.22
CA LYS A 553 34.54 -8.84 -1.44
C LYS A 553 35.62 -9.89 -1.17
N GLN A 554 36.73 -9.51 -0.53
CA GLN A 554 37.81 -10.46 -0.25
C GLN A 554 37.38 -11.57 0.71
N HIS A 555 36.58 -11.24 1.73
CA HIS A 555 36.03 -12.24 2.67
C HIS A 555 35.19 -13.30 1.95
N LEU A 556 34.46 -12.92 0.88
CA LEU A 556 33.75 -13.88 0.05
C LEU A 556 34.70 -14.76 -0.76
N GLU A 557 35.79 -14.20 -1.30
CA GLU A 557 36.77 -14.97 -2.09
C GLU A 557 37.56 -15.96 -1.23
N VAL A 558 37.96 -15.58 -0.01
CA VAL A 558 38.62 -16.49 0.94
C VAL A 558 37.76 -17.73 1.18
N HIS A 559 36.46 -17.58 1.38
CA HIS A 559 35.55 -18.72 1.58
C HIS A 559 35.16 -19.47 0.30
N LYS A 560 35.50 -18.97 -0.90
CA LYS A 560 35.35 -19.72 -2.16
C LYS A 560 36.57 -20.57 -2.48
N GLY A 561 37.75 -20.18 -2.01
CA GLY A 561 39.05 -20.73 -2.42
C GLY A 561 39.69 -21.73 -1.45
N VAL A 562 39.02 -22.10 -0.36
CA VAL A 562 39.44 -23.24 0.48
C VAL A 562 39.00 -24.51 -0.26
N GLU A 563 39.90 -25.02 -1.11
CA GLU A 563 39.77 -26.28 -1.87
C GLU A 563 40.00 -27.52 -1.02
#